data_AF-A0A310SJB7-F1
#
_entry.id   AF-A0A310SJB7-F1
#
_cell.length_a   1.000
_cell.length_b   1.000
_cell.length_c   1.000
_cell.angle_alpha   90.00
_cell.angle_beta   90.00
_cell.angle_gamma   90.00
#
_symmetry.space_group_name_H-M   'P 1'
#
loop_
_entity.id
_entity.type
_entity.pdbx_description
1 polymer ?
#
loop_
_entity_poly.entity_id
_entity_poly.type
_entity_poly.pdbx_seq_one_letter_code
_entity_poly.pdbx_strand_id
1 'polypeptide(L)'
;MAKIILLWLLFVICSIHRTSTFYLPGLAPVNYCKRGETSETCKSEIKLYVNRLNTEKYVIPYEYSHFDFKVVFGERIRPSPYKLEFMHDVKCGFVCQKIYEGGDKDSEKKLEFLKKGMAFNYQHHWIVDNMPVTWCYQLEDERQYCSTRFPMGCFSRDPRSPMDTCSINGAYNKAKTYYLFNHVDLTITYHSGVKEEWGSAFKENGGRIISVKVVPRSIKHGNTPDCELKAPLEIPHEALATGRQLLITYTYSVTFTENSTIKWSSRWDYILESMPHTNIQWFSIFNSLIIVLFLSGMVAMILLRTLHKDIARYNQIESGEDAHEEFGWKLVHGDVFRPPRKGMLLSVLLGSGVQVFYMTLVTLAFACLGFLSPANRGALMTCAMVSYVCLGATAGCVSARIYKSFGGEKWKSNVLLTSMLSPG
;
A
#
# COMPACT_ATOMS: atom_id res chain seq x y z
N MET A 1 -9.21 44.79 15.60
CA MET A 1 -8.81 43.60 14.81
C MET A 1 -7.38 43.16 15.12
N ALA A 2 -6.37 44.04 15.05
CA ALA A 2 -4.97 43.70 15.33
C ALA A 2 -4.68 43.10 16.73
N LYS A 3 -5.31 43.62 17.80
CA LYS A 3 -5.15 43.09 19.17
C LYS A 3 -5.68 41.67 19.34
N ILE A 4 -6.73 41.29 18.61
CA ILE A 4 -7.33 39.95 18.66
C ILE A 4 -6.43 38.96 17.93
N ILE A 5 -5.88 39.37 16.78
CA ILE A 5 -4.92 38.57 16.00
C ILE A 5 -3.63 38.33 16.82
N LEU A 6 -3.14 39.35 17.53
CA LEU A 6 -1.95 39.23 18.39
C LEU A 6 -2.20 38.30 19.59
N LEU A 7 -3.37 38.37 20.22
CA LEU A 7 -3.74 37.46 21.31
C LEU A 7 -3.85 36.00 20.81
N TRP A 8 -4.39 35.80 19.61
CA TRP A 8 -4.50 34.48 18.99
C TRP A 8 -3.12 33.91 18.64
N LEU A 9 -2.22 34.74 18.10
CA LEU A 9 -0.82 34.38 17.83
C LEU A 9 -0.08 34.01 19.12
N LEU A 10 -0.22 34.80 20.19
CA LEU A 10 0.38 34.51 21.50
C LEU A 10 -0.18 33.21 22.11
N PHE A 11 -1.48 32.95 21.96
CA PHE A 11 -2.10 31.71 22.44
C PHE A 11 -1.61 30.47 21.67
N VAL A 12 -1.45 30.59 20.34
CA VAL A 12 -0.86 29.52 19.50
C VAL A 12 0.60 29.28 19.87
N ILE A 13 1.40 30.35 20.07
CA ILE A 13 2.81 30.24 20.47
C ILE A 13 2.97 29.61 21.86
N CYS A 14 2.13 29.98 22.84
CA CYS A 14 2.12 29.35 24.16
C CYS A 14 1.66 27.88 24.13
N SER A 15 0.79 27.50 23.19
CA SER A 15 0.31 26.12 23.05
C SER A 15 1.37 25.19 22.43
N ILE A 16 2.30 25.72 21.64
CA ILE A 16 3.40 24.95 21.04
C ILE A 16 4.39 24.45 22.11
N HIS A 17 4.56 25.20 23.22
CA HIS A 17 5.54 24.88 24.26
C HIS A 17 5.15 23.70 25.17
N ARG A 18 3.90 23.22 25.09
CA ARG A 18 3.38 22.01 25.77
C ARG A 18 3.09 20.87 24.81
N THR A 19 3.84 20.76 23.73
CA THR A 19 3.72 19.59 22.85
C THR A 19 4.58 18.45 23.40
N SER A 20 3.93 17.50 24.07
CA SER A 20 4.46 16.14 24.14
C SER A 20 4.53 15.64 22.71
N THR A 21 5.71 15.24 22.25
CA THR A 21 5.90 14.65 20.93
C THR A 21 4.91 13.50 20.73
N PHE A 22 3.92 13.70 19.87
CA PHE A 22 2.90 12.71 19.57
C PHE A 22 3.52 11.60 18.72
N TYR A 23 3.56 10.39 19.25
CA TYR A 23 4.05 9.21 18.57
C TYR A 23 2.97 8.71 17.60
N LEU A 24 3.25 8.75 16.31
CA LEU A 24 2.48 7.97 15.34
C LEU A 24 3.01 6.52 15.36
N PRO A 25 2.17 5.53 15.74
CA PRO A 25 2.56 4.14 15.75
C PRO A 25 2.90 3.64 14.33
N GLY A 26 4.09 3.07 14.17
CA GLY A 26 4.58 2.50 12.90
C GLY A 26 5.77 3.23 12.25
N LEU A 27 6.28 4.31 12.86
CA LEU A 27 7.33 5.17 12.30
C LEU A 27 8.75 4.95 12.79
N ALA A 28 8.95 4.33 13.96
CA ALA A 28 10.29 4.23 14.52
C ALA A 28 11.06 3.09 13.83
N PRO A 29 12.28 3.35 13.32
CA PRO A 29 13.15 2.28 12.88
C PRO A 29 13.37 1.31 14.05
N VAL A 30 13.10 0.03 13.82
CA VAL A 30 13.35 -1.00 14.83
C VAL A 30 14.82 -1.33 14.77
N ASN A 31 15.53 -1.09 15.87
CA ASN A 31 16.90 -1.56 16.01
C ASN A 31 16.84 -3.01 16.49
N TYR A 32 17.64 -3.86 15.86
CA TYR A 32 17.82 -5.24 16.25
C TYR A 32 19.23 -5.44 16.82
N CYS A 33 19.32 -6.22 17.90
CA CYS A 33 20.57 -6.49 18.61
C CYS A 33 20.74 -7.98 18.86
N LYS A 34 21.98 -8.41 19.04
CA LYS A 34 22.28 -9.80 19.39
C LYS A 34 21.61 -10.21 20.71
N ARG A 35 21.28 -11.49 20.83
CA ARG A 35 20.69 -12.07 22.05
C ARG A 35 21.61 -11.84 23.26
N GLY A 36 21.08 -11.21 24.30
CA GLY A 36 21.82 -10.81 25.51
C GLY A 36 21.96 -9.30 25.69
N GLU A 37 21.82 -8.51 24.63
CA GLU A 37 21.92 -7.04 24.64
C GLU A 37 20.55 -6.36 24.40
N THR A 38 19.48 -7.04 24.81
CA THR A 38 18.11 -6.53 24.63
C THR A 38 17.85 -5.33 25.54
N SER A 39 17.34 -4.25 24.96
CA SER A 39 16.90 -3.03 25.68
C SER A 39 15.49 -2.65 25.23
N GLU A 40 14.84 -1.69 25.88
CA GLU A 40 13.53 -1.17 25.42
C GLU A 40 13.60 -0.63 23.97
N THR A 41 14.78 -0.19 23.55
CA THR A 41 15.06 0.37 22.21
C THR A 41 15.60 -0.65 21.21
N CYS A 42 15.95 -1.87 21.63
CA CYS A 42 16.57 -2.87 20.76
C CYS A 42 16.06 -4.29 21.00
N LYS A 43 15.56 -4.93 19.94
CA LYS A 43 14.93 -6.26 19.99
C LYS A 43 15.85 -7.32 19.40
N SER A 44 15.97 -8.48 20.04
CA SER A 44 16.73 -9.60 19.47
C SER A 44 15.88 -10.54 18.61
N GLU A 45 14.59 -10.66 18.93
CA GLU A 45 13.65 -11.50 18.19
C GLU A 45 13.05 -10.73 17.00
N ILE A 46 13.17 -11.33 15.81
CA ILE A 46 12.57 -10.82 14.58
C ILE A 46 11.26 -11.59 14.33
N LYS A 47 10.13 -10.90 14.43
CA LYS A 47 8.82 -11.52 14.18
C LYS A 47 8.53 -11.58 12.69
N LEU A 48 8.43 -12.80 12.15
CA LEU A 48 7.90 -13.03 10.81
C LEU A 48 6.40 -13.18 10.88
N TYR A 49 5.70 -12.38 10.09
CA TYR A 49 4.25 -12.42 9.98
C TYR A 49 3.80 -12.99 8.65
N VAL A 50 2.71 -13.75 8.67
CA VAL A 50 2.01 -14.25 7.49
C VAL A 50 0.70 -13.49 7.32
N ASN A 51 0.37 -13.11 6.09
CA ASN A 51 -0.85 -12.37 5.77
C ASN A 51 -1.87 -13.27 5.04
N ARG A 52 -1.75 -13.35 3.71
CA ARG A 52 -2.71 -14.05 2.83
C ARG A 52 -2.01 -14.98 1.84
N LEU A 53 -2.79 -15.91 1.30
CA LEU A 53 -2.42 -16.74 0.16
C LEU A 53 -3.35 -16.41 -1.01
N ASN A 54 -2.82 -15.87 -2.09
CA ASN A 54 -3.62 -15.53 -3.27
C ASN A 54 -2.97 -16.04 -4.56
N THR A 55 -3.73 -15.98 -5.64
CA THR A 55 -3.28 -16.33 -7.00
C THR A 55 -3.73 -15.24 -7.95
N GLU A 56 -3.00 -15.04 -9.05
CA GLU A 56 -3.41 -14.10 -10.11
C GLU A 56 -4.56 -14.65 -10.96
N LYS A 57 -4.75 -15.98 -10.97
CA LYS A 57 -5.75 -16.64 -11.81
C LYS A 57 -7.16 -16.60 -11.20
N TYR A 58 -7.29 -16.34 -9.90
CA TYR A 58 -8.56 -16.37 -9.18
C TYR A 58 -8.65 -15.25 -8.14
N VAL A 59 -9.83 -14.62 -8.07
CA VAL A 59 -10.09 -13.42 -7.25
C VAL A 59 -10.20 -13.72 -5.75
N ILE A 60 -10.31 -14.99 -5.34
CA ILE A 60 -10.57 -15.37 -3.94
C ILE A 60 -9.24 -15.71 -3.23
N PRO A 61 -8.74 -14.85 -2.32
CA PRO A 61 -7.60 -15.19 -1.46
C PRO A 61 -8.01 -16.17 -0.36
N TYR A 62 -7.13 -17.11 -0.02
CA TYR A 62 -7.25 -17.96 1.16
C TYR A 62 -6.44 -17.39 2.34
N GLU A 63 -6.94 -17.61 3.55
CA GLU A 63 -6.21 -17.34 4.79
C GLU A 63 -5.15 -18.42 5.04
N TYR A 64 -4.01 -18.07 5.65
CA TYR A 64 -2.91 -19.01 5.90
C TYR A 64 -3.32 -20.19 6.80
N SER A 65 -4.30 -19.98 7.68
CA SER A 65 -4.89 -21.01 8.57
C SER A 65 -5.97 -21.86 7.92
N HIS A 66 -6.34 -21.64 6.65
CA HIS A 66 -7.41 -22.41 6.00
C HIS A 66 -7.06 -23.89 5.79
N PHE A 67 -5.82 -24.29 6.06
CA PHE A 67 -5.40 -25.69 6.19
C PHE A 67 -5.86 -26.38 7.50
N ASP A 68 -6.59 -25.70 8.39
CA ASP A 68 -7.55 -26.29 9.33
C ASP A 68 -8.52 -25.22 9.90
N PHE A 69 -9.76 -25.23 9.40
CA PHE A 69 -11.02 -24.63 9.89
C PHE A 69 -11.27 -23.09 9.93
N LYS A 70 -12.47 -22.75 9.40
CA LYS A 70 -13.26 -21.50 9.38
C LYS A 70 -12.78 -20.35 8.46
N VAL A 71 -13.65 -20.03 7.50
CA VAL A 71 -13.62 -18.86 6.63
C VAL A 71 -14.10 -17.64 7.41
N VAL A 72 -13.26 -16.61 7.53
CA VAL A 72 -13.71 -15.23 7.73
C VAL A 72 -12.83 -14.32 6.87
N PHE A 73 -13.43 -13.63 5.91
CA PHE A 73 -12.74 -12.59 5.13
C PHE A 73 -12.22 -11.49 6.07
N GLY A 74 -10.90 -11.37 6.17
CA GLY A 74 -10.22 -10.29 6.87
C GLY A 74 -8.70 -10.44 6.70
N GLU A 75 -8.02 -9.37 6.29
CA GLU A 75 -6.55 -9.30 6.18
C GLU A 75 -5.90 -9.34 7.57
N ARG A 76 -5.93 -10.50 8.24
CA ARG A 76 -5.38 -10.67 9.57
C ARG A 76 -3.94 -11.15 9.49
N ILE A 77 -3.02 -10.22 9.72
CA ILE A 77 -1.59 -10.51 9.89
C ILE A 77 -1.42 -11.37 11.15
N ARG A 78 -0.88 -12.58 10.99
CA ARG A 78 -0.63 -13.53 12.09
C ARG A 78 0.87 -13.74 12.28
N PRO A 79 1.36 -13.89 13.51
CA PRO A 79 2.74 -14.31 13.73
C PRO A 79 2.91 -15.74 13.20
N SER A 80 4.02 -15.96 12.53
CA SER A 80 4.40 -17.27 12.01
C SER A 80 5.12 -18.11 13.07
N PRO A 81 5.21 -19.44 12.90
CA PRO A 81 5.99 -20.31 13.78
C PRO A 81 7.52 -20.20 13.55
N TYR A 82 7.98 -19.43 12.57
CA TYR A 82 9.42 -19.25 12.29
C TYR A 82 10.04 -18.35 13.35
N LYS A 83 11.03 -18.86 14.08
CA LYS A 83 11.77 -18.12 15.10
C LYS A 83 13.06 -17.59 14.49
N LEU A 84 13.15 -16.27 14.36
CA LEU A 84 14.29 -15.58 13.79
C LEU A 84 14.97 -14.77 14.91
N GLU A 85 16.28 -14.98 15.08
CA GLU A 85 17.11 -14.24 16.03
C GLU A 85 18.15 -13.42 15.25
N PHE A 86 18.29 -12.13 15.58
CA PHE A 86 19.20 -11.24 14.86
C PHE A 86 20.67 -11.68 14.99
N MET A 87 21.39 -11.70 13.86
CA MET A 87 22.79 -12.18 13.75
C MET A 87 23.01 -13.63 14.20
N HIS A 88 21.97 -14.46 14.11
CA HIS A 88 22.07 -15.89 14.35
C HIS A 88 21.69 -16.68 13.10
N ASP A 89 22.71 -17.17 12.38
CA ASP A 89 22.50 -17.98 11.19
C ASP A 89 21.99 -19.36 11.57
N VAL A 90 20.87 -19.76 10.95
CA VAL A 90 20.23 -21.06 11.14
C VAL A 90 20.35 -21.83 9.84
N LYS A 91 21.06 -22.95 9.84
CA LYS A 91 21.20 -23.76 8.61
C LYS A 91 19.97 -24.63 8.30
N CYS A 92 19.35 -25.21 9.32
CA CYS A 92 18.20 -26.11 9.17
C CYS A 92 17.32 -26.08 10.42
N GLY A 93 16.39 -25.13 10.49
CA GLY A 93 15.41 -25.01 11.55
C GLY A 93 14.17 -25.86 11.25
N PHE A 94 13.75 -26.69 12.21
CA PHE A 94 12.50 -27.45 12.12
C PHE A 94 11.31 -26.57 12.53
N VAL A 95 10.23 -26.61 11.74
CA VAL A 95 9.01 -25.84 12.02
C VAL A 95 7.88 -26.76 12.48
N CYS A 96 7.45 -27.64 11.59
CA CYS A 96 6.39 -28.59 11.86
C CYS A 96 6.45 -29.76 10.88
N GLN A 97 5.75 -30.82 11.21
CA GLN A 97 5.64 -32.02 10.39
C GLN A 97 4.17 -32.36 10.21
N LYS A 98 3.79 -32.71 8.98
CA LYS A 98 2.44 -33.11 8.59
C LYS A 98 2.48 -34.51 8.00
N ILE A 99 1.57 -35.36 8.45
CA ILE A 99 1.45 -36.74 8.02
C ILE A 99 0.12 -36.86 7.27
N TYR A 100 0.17 -37.44 6.07
CA TYR A 100 -1.01 -37.73 5.26
C TYR A 100 -1.05 -39.23 4.97
N GLU A 101 -2.14 -39.90 5.34
CA GLU A 101 -2.29 -41.34 5.16
C GLU A 101 -3.29 -41.64 4.02
N GLY A 102 -2.92 -42.54 3.11
CA GLY A 102 -3.80 -43.01 2.04
C GLY A 102 -4.89 -43.91 2.60
N GLY A 103 -6.15 -43.64 2.24
CA GLY A 103 -7.34 -44.32 2.77
C GLY A 103 -8.07 -43.55 3.88
N ASP A 104 -7.46 -42.51 4.46
CA ASP A 104 -8.15 -41.59 5.35
C ASP A 104 -8.78 -40.43 4.57
N LYS A 105 -10.11 -40.30 4.66
CA LYS A 105 -10.89 -39.32 3.89
C LYS A 105 -10.51 -37.87 4.21
N ASP A 106 -10.10 -37.58 5.44
CA ASP A 106 -9.76 -36.21 5.83
C ASP A 106 -8.34 -35.84 5.40
N SER A 107 -7.39 -36.77 5.53
CA SER A 107 -6.03 -36.63 4.98
C SER A 107 -6.02 -36.46 3.47
N GLU A 108 -6.84 -37.23 2.75
CA GLU A 108 -6.96 -37.13 1.29
C GLU A 108 -7.53 -35.77 0.85
N LYS A 109 -8.60 -35.28 1.49
CA LYS A 109 -9.14 -33.93 1.21
C LYS A 109 -8.10 -32.84 1.43
N LYS A 110 -7.33 -32.91 2.51
CA LYS A 110 -6.27 -31.91 2.82
C LYS A 110 -5.14 -31.97 1.79
N LEU A 111 -4.75 -33.17 1.37
CA LEU A 111 -3.73 -33.36 0.34
C LEU A 111 -4.21 -32.90 -1.04
N GLU A 112 -5.46 -33.19 -1.42
CA GLU A 112 -6.06 -32.68 -2.66
C GLU A 112 -6.14 -31.15 -2.65
N PHE A 113 -6.52 -30.55 -1.52
CA PHE A 113 -6.53 -29.09 -1.38
C PHE A 113 -5.11 -28.50 -1.56
N LEU A 114 -4.08 -29.14 -1.00
CA LEU A 114 -2.69 -28.76 -1.21
C LEU A 114 -2.27 -28.88 -2.69
N LYS A 115 -2.61 -30.00 -3.35
CA LYS A 115 -2.38 -30.20 -4.79
C LYS A 115 -3.07 -29.14 -5.64
N LYS A 116 -4.30 -28.78 -5.29
CA LYS A 116 -5.08 -27.70 -5.93
C LYS A 116 -4.42 -26.34 -5.74
N GLY A 117 -3.90 -26.06 -4.55
CA GLY A 117 -3.12 -24.85 -4.25
C GLY A 117 -1.88 -24.71 -5.14
N MET A 118 -1.12 -25.80 -5.30
CA MET A 118 0.05 -25.83 -6.18
C MET A 118 -0.32 -25.72 -7.67
N ALA A 119 -1.38 -26.42 -8.10
CA ALA A 119 -1.86 -26.37 -9.49
C ALA A 119 -2.29 -24.95 -9.91
N PHE A 120 -2.82 -24.17 -8.97
CA PHE A 120 -3.26 -22.79 -9.20
C PHE A 120 -2.23 -21.72 -8.86
N ASN A 121 -0.99 -22.10 -8.55
CA ASN A 121 0.09 -21.18 -8.24
C ASN A 121 -0.29 -20.19 -7.12
N TYR A 122 -0.79 -20.71 -5.99
CA TYR A 122 -1.02 -19.88 -4.81
C TYR A 122 0.31 -19.41 -4.22
N GLN A 123 0.34 -18.15 -3.78
CA GLN A 123 1.56 -17.50 -3.35
C GLN A 123 1.44 -16.91 -1.95
N HIS A 124 2.52 -17.02 -1.19
CA HIS A 124 2.64 -16.55 0.17
C HIS A 124 2.96 -15.05 0.24
N HIS A 125 2.28 -14.34 1.15
CA HIS A 125 2.57 -12.95 1.51
C HIS A 125 3.13 -12.93 2.93
N TRP A 126 4.44 -12.79 3.03
CA TRP A 126 5.15 -12.71 4.31
C TRP A 126 5.64 -11.30 4.57
N ILE A 127 5.69 -10.92 5.84
CA ILE A 127 6.07 -9.57 6.28
C ILE A 127 7.08 -9.70 7.43
N VAL A 128 8.21 -9.02 7.30
CA VAL A 128 9.24 -8.89 8.33
C VAL A 128 9.57 -7.42 8.48
N ASP A 129 9.57 -6.90 9.70
CA ASP A 129 9.88 -5.48 9.99
C ASP A 129 9.06 -4.48 9.14
N ASN A 130 7.77 -4.80 8.95
CA ASN A 130 6.82 -4.06 8.12
C ASN A 130 7.14 -4.03 6.61
N MET A 131 8.13 -4.80 6.14
CA MET A 131 8.45 -4.98 4.72
C MET A 131 7.99 -6.34 4.20
N PRO A 132 7.52 -6.43 2.95
CA PRO A 132 7.23 -7.71 2.34
C PRO A 132 8.52 -8.50 2.09
N VAL A 133 8.46 -9.81 2.32
CA VAL A 133 9.54 -10.73 1.94
C VAL A 133 9.51 -10.89 0.43
N THR A 134 10.65 -10.68 -0.22
CA THR A 134 10.75 -10.71 -1.68
C THR A 134 11.38 -11.99 -2.19
N TRP A 135 10.83 -12.58 -3.24
CA TRP A 135 11.45 -13.66 -3.97
C TRP A 135 12.02 -13.14 -5.28
N CYS A 136 13.34 -13.30 -5.44
CA CYS A 136 14.05 -12.85 -6.62
C CYS A 136 14.50 -14.05 -7.45
N TYR A 137 14.28 -14.00 -8.76
CA TYR A 137 14.78 -14.98 -9.72
C TYR A 137 15.39 -14.25 -10.92
N GLN A 138 16.35 -14.89 -11.58
CA GLN A 138 16.95 -14.37 -12.80
C GLN A 138 16.12 -14.83 -14.01
N LEU A 139 15.81 -13.91 -14.91
CA LEU A 139 15.25 -14.24 -16.22
C LEU A 139 16.37 -14.63 -17.19
N GLU A 140 15.97 -15.22 -18.32
CA GLU A 140 16.88 -15.59 -19.42
C GLU A 140 17.69 -14.38 -19.95
N ASP A 141 17.15 -13.16 -19.84
CA ASP A 141 17.82 -11.90 -20.23
C ASP A 141 18.84 -11.37 -19.19
N GLU A 142 19.31 -12.20 -18.25
CA GLU A 142 20.16 -11.84 -17.10
C GLU A 142 19.60 -10.77 -16.13
N ARG A 143 18.39 -10.26 -16.37
CA ARG A 143 17.72 -9.32 -15.47
C ARG A 143 17.18 -10.04 -14.24
N GLN A 144 17.47 -9.50 -13.06
CA GLN A 144 16.90 -9.99 -11.80
C GLN A 144 15.52 -9.39 -11.59
N TYR A 145 14.50 -10.24 -11.51
CA TYR A 145 13.15 -9.82 -11.16
C TYR A 145 12.84 -10.24 -9.73
N CYS A 146 12.37 -9.31 -8.91
CA CYS A 146 11.97 -9.56 -7.53
C CYS A 146 10.47 -9.32 -7.37
N SER A 147 9.76 -10.35 -6.94
CA SER A 147 8.35 -10.28 -6.58
C SER A 147 8.18 -10.18 -5.07
N THR A 148 7.15 -9.48 -4.60
CA THR A 148 6.79 -9.38 -3.16
C THR A 148 6.01 -10.59 -2.64
N ARG A 149 5.92 -11.64 -3.46
CA ARG A 149 5.14 -12.85 -3.25
C ARG A 149 5.92 -14.02 -3.83
N PHE A 150 5.75 -15.20 -3.21
CA PHE A 150 6.45 -16.41 -3.65
C PHE A 150 5.52 -17.62 -3.64
N PRO A 151 5.64 -18.53 -4.62
CA PRO A 151 4.77 -19.70 -4.75
C PRO A 151 4.89 -20.64 -3.55
N MET A 152 3.79 -21.31 -3.19
CA MET A 152 3.80 -22.42 -2.21
C MET A 152 4.45 -23.69 -2.76
N GLY A 153 4.53 -23.80 -4.08
CA GLY A 153 4.94 -25.00 -4.79
C GLY A 153 4.62 -24.85 -6.27
N CYS A 154 4.89 -25.91 -7.01
CA CYS A 154 4.70 -25.92 -8.44
C CYS A 154 4.25 -27.30 -8.95
N PHE A 155 3.52 -27.32 -10.07
CA PHE A 155 3.05 -28.53 -10.71
C PHE A 155 3.69 -28.68 -12.09
N SER A 156 4.44 -29.77 -12.30
CA SER A 156 5.04 -30.06 -13.60
C SER A 156 4.05 -30.81 -14.48
N ARG A 157 3.43 -30.09 -15.43
CA ARG A 157 2.65 -30.70 -16.52
C ARG A 157 3.59 -31.20 -17.61
N ASP A 158 3.10 -32.20 -18.35
CA ASP A 158 3.77 -32.88 -19.46
C ASP A 158 4.84 -32.03 -20.19
N PRO A 159 6.06 -32.55 -20.45
CA PRO A 159 7.19 -31.78 -21.02
C PRO A 159 6.94 -31.06 -22.36
N ARG A 160 5.80 -31.32 -23.02
CA ARG A 160 5.44 -30.75 -24.33
C ARG A 160 4.81 -29.35 -24.28
N SER A 161 4.47 -28.83 -23.10
CA SER A 161 3.95 -27.45 -22.94
C SER A 161 5.00 -26.57 -22.23
N PRO A 162 5.70 -25.68 -22.95
CA PRO A 162 6.77 -24.83 -22.39
C PRO A 162 6.29 -23.73 -21.44
N MET A 163 4.96 -23.52 -21.30
CA MET A 163 4.38 -22.45 -20.48
C MET A 163 4.06 -22.86 -19.03
N ASP A 164 4.10 -24.16 -18.70
CA ASP A 164 3.62 -24.72 -17.43
C ASP A 164 4.67 -25.59 -16.70
N THR A 165 5.96 -25.51 -17.07
CA THR A 165 7.04 -26.22 -16.36
C THR A 165 7.50 -25.42 -15.14
N CYS A 166 7.89 -26.13 -14.07
CA CYS A 166 8.47 -25.53 -12.87
C CYS A 166 9.88 -24.99 -13.14
N SER A 167 10.00 -23.91 -13.92
CA SER A 167 11.27 -23.34 -14.38
C SER A 167 12.14 -22.70 -13.29
N ILE A 168 11.73 -22.83 -12.01
CA ILE A 168 12.49 -22.35 -10.85
C ILE A 168 13.78 -23.17 -10.66
N ASN A 169 13.73 -24.48 -10.94
CA ASN A 169 14.89 -25.36 -10.82
C ASN A 169 14.75 -26.52 -11.82
N GLY A 170 15.82 -26.77 -12.59
CA GLY A 170 15.87 -27.88 -13.54
C GLY A 170 15.67 -29.27 -12.91
N ALA A 171 15.83 -29.38 -11.58
CA ALA A 171 15.51 -30.59 -10.82
C ALA A 171 14.00 -30.94 -10.79
N TYR A 172 13.10 -30.01 -11.11
CA TYR A 172 11.64 -30.19 -11.03
C TYR A 172 11.03 -30.63 -12.36
N ASN A 173 11.62 -31.64 -13.00
CA ASN A 173 11.31 -32.02 -14.39
C ASN A 173 10.39 -33.24 -14.54
N LYS A 174 10.12 -33.98 -13.45
CA LYS A 174 9.30 -35.20 -13.51
C LYS A 174 7.86 -34.88 -13.90
N ALA A 175 7.36 -35.53 -14.96
CA ALA A 175 6.02 -35.32 -15.47
C ALA A 175 4.93 -35.71 -14.44
N LYS A 176 3.81 -34.97 -14.45
CA LYS A 176 2.62 -35.22 -13.60
C LYS A 176 2.95 -35.29 -12.10
N THR A 177 3.92 -34.48 -11.66
CA THR A 177 4.40 -34.47 -10.28
C THR A 177 4.24 -33.06 -9.69
N TYR A 178 3.78 -33.00 -8.45
CA TYR A 178 3.71 -31.79 -7.65
C TYR A 178 4.97 -31.66 -6.79
N TYR A 179 5.55 -30.47 -6.77
CA TYR A 179 6.68 -30.10 -5.93
C TYR A 179 6.23 -29.05 -4.93
N LEU A 180 6.17 -29.44 -3.66
CA LEU A 180 5.86 -28.52 -2.57
C LEU A 180 7.14 -27.83 -2.11
N PHE A 181 7.08 -26.52 -1.90
CA PHE A 181 8.19 -25.76 -1.30
C PHE A 181 8.05 -25.79 0.22
N ASN A 182 8.58 -26.85 0.80
CA ASN A 182 8.57 -27.11 2.24
C ASN A 182 9.80 -26.53 2.97
N HIS A 183 10.84 -26.12 2.23
CA HIS A 183 12.01 -25.43 2.78
C HIS A 183 12.08 -23.99 2.25
N VAL A 184 12.42 -23.03 3.11
CA VAL A 184 12.62 -21.64 2.72
C VAL A 184 13.99 -21.16 3.19
N ASP A 185 14.79 -20.62 2.27
CA ASP A 185 16.02 -19.93 2.62
C ASP A 185 15.74 -18.44 2.73
N LEU A 186 15.95 -17.89 3.92
CA LEU A 186 15.81 -16.47 4.20
C LEU A 186 17.18 -15.81 4.23
N THR A 187 17.37 -14.78 3.40
CA THR A 187 18.54 -13.91 3.45
C THR A 187 18.10 -12.55 3.95
N ILE A 188 18.51 -12.21 5.17
CA ILE A 188 18.17 -10.96 5.84
C ILE A 188 19.37 -10.03 5.71
N THR A 189 19.23 -8.96 4.93
CA THR A 189 20.26 -7.93 4.81
C THR A 189 20.01 -6.81 5.81
N TYR A 190 21.04 -6.42 6.57
CA TYR A 190 20.95 -5.37 7.58
C TYR A 190 22.01 -4.28 7.41
N HIS A 191 21.67 -3.09 7.87
CA HIS A 191 22.57 -1.94 7.98
C HIS A 191 23.19 -1.96 9.38
N SER A 192 24.52 -1.99 9.45
CA SER A 192 25.23 -1.99 10.74
C SER A 192 25.25 -0.60 11.38
N GLY A 193 24.98 -0.51 12.68
CA GLY A 193 24.98 0.75 13.41
C GLY A 193 26.38 1.34 13.68
N VAL A 194 27.45 0.61 13.39
CA VAL A 194 28.82 0.96 13.83
C VAL A 194 29.29 2.35 13.40
N LYS A 195 28.96 2.75 12.17
CA LYS A 195 29.43 4.01 11.56
C LYS A 195 28.41 5.14 11.66
N GLU A 196 27.32 4.91 12.36
CA GLU A 196 26.13 5.74 12.33
C GLU A 196 25.83 6.31 13.72
N GLU A 197 25.42 7.58 13.80
CA GLU A 197 25.15 8.25 15.08
C GLU A 197 24.07 7.54 15.90
N TRP A 198 23.07 6.96 15.23
CA TRP A 198 21.99 6.19 15.87
C TRP A 198 22.42 4.80 16.37
N GLY A 199 23.56 4.29 15.93
CA GLY A 199 24.11 3.00 16.37
C GLY A 199 25.06 3.12 17.56
N SER A 200 25.31 4.34 18.07
CA SER A 200 26.16 4.59 19.25
C SER A 200 25.75 3.78 20.50
N ALA A 201 24.47 3.39 20.60
CA ALA A 201 23.93 2.60 21.70
C ALA A 201 24.23 1.10 21.62
N PHE A 202 24.53 0.54 20.43
CA PHE A 202 24.62 -0.91 20.20
C PHE A 202 25.90 -1.34 19.43
N LYS A 203 26.70 -0.39 18.92
CA LYS A 203 27.99 -0.59 18.24
C LYS A 203 27.91 -1.68 17.15
N GLU A 204 28.79 -2.69 17.19
CA GLU A 204 28.93 -3.78 16.20
C GLU A 204 27.85 -4.86 16.29
N ASN A 205 27.13 -4.92 17.42
CA ASN A 205 26.17 -5.99 17.71
C ASN A 205 24.73 -5.62 17.37
N GLY A 206 24.51 -4.46 16.72
CA GLY A 206 23.20 -3.94 16.40
C GLY A 206 23.08 -3.39 14.98
N GLY A 207 21.88 -3.49 14.43
CA GLY A 207 21.59 -3.00 13.09
C GLY A 207 20.11 -2.88 12.78
N ARG A 208 19.81 -2.36 11.60
CA ARG A 208 18.43 -2.22 11.08
C ARG A 208 18.25 -3.06 9.84
N ILE A 209 17.13 -3.76 9.74
CA ILE A 209 16.85 -4.61 8.58
C ILE A 209 16.52 -3.74 7.35
N ILE A 210 17.20 -4.02 6.23
CA ILE A 210 17.05 -3.29 4.96
C ILE A 210 16.27 -4.13 3.96
N SER A 211 16.57 -5.42 3.83
CA SER A 211 15.85 -6.29 2.89
C SER A 211 15.75 -7.71 3.41
N VAL A 212 14.69 -8.41 2.99
CA VAL A 212 14.47 -9.81 3.31
C VAL A 212 14.13 -10.54 2.02
N LYS A 213 15.06 -11.40 1.57
CA LYS A 213 14.88 -12.22 0.39
C LYS A 213 14.57 -13.66 0.78
N VAL A 214 13.68 -14.31 0.05
CA VAL A 214 13.36 -15.72 0.21
C VAL A 214 13.69 -16.50 -1.04
N VAL A 215 14.28 -17.69 -0.88
CA VAL A 215 14.43 -18.69 -1.94
C VAL A 215 13.67 -19.94 -1.49
N PRO A 216 12.51 -20.24 -2.10
CA PRO A 216 11.76 -21.45 -1.78
C PRO A 216 12.42 -22.67 -2.42
N ARG A 217 12.52 -23.78 -1.67
CA ARG A 217 13.05 -25.07 -2.14
C ARG A 217 12.12 -26.20 -1.75
N SER A 218 12.06 -27.20 -2.62
CA SER A 218 11.49 -28.51 -2.30
C SER A 218 12.58 -29.46 -1.86
N ILE A 219 12.49 -30.00 -0.64
CA ILE A 219 13.46 -30.94 -0.08
C ILE A 219 12.74 -32.16 0.48
N LYS A 220 13.14 -33.35 0.05
CA LYS A 220 12.71 -34.60 0.64
C LYS A 220 13.53 -34.89 1.89
N HIS A 221 12.99 -34.50 3.05
CA HIS A 221 13.60 -34.83 4.34
C HIS A 221 13.42 -36.31 4.69
N GLY A 222 14.38 -36.87 5.42
CA GLY A 222 14.26 -38.17 6.06
C GLY A 222 13.55 -38.08 7.42
N ASN A 223 13.89 -38.99 8.34
CA ASN A 223 13.40 -38.95 9.73
C ASN A 223 13.98 -37.76 10.51
N THR A 224 15.20 -37.35 10.17
CA THR A 224 15.84 -36.13 10.69
C THR A 224 15.79 -35.03 9.63
N PRO A 225 15.54 -33.77 10.03
CA PRO A 225 15.54 -32.64 9.10
C PRO A 225 16.98 -32.36 8.66
N ASP A 226 17.28 -32.71 7.41
CA ASP A 226 18.53 -32.35 6.74
C ASP A 226 18.22 -31.49 5.52
N CYS A 227 18.80 -30.27 5.50
CA CYS A 227 18.56 -29.22 4.51
C CYS A 227 19.64 -29.16 3.43
N GLU A 228 20.68 -30.02 3.50
CA GLU A 228 21.73 -30.12 2.49
C GLU A 228 21.35 -31.08 1.34
N LEU A 229 20.34 -31.94 1.55
CA LEU A 229 19.80 -32.78 0.49
C LEU A 229 19.22 -31.94 -0.65
N LYS A 230 19.70 -32.21 -1.86
CA LYS A 230 19.19 -31.59 -3.10
C LYS A 230 18.01 -32.35 -3.72
N ALA A 231 17.61 -33.49 -3.14
CA ALA A 231 16.54 -34.32 -3.67
C ALA A 231 15.17 -33.65 -3.41
N PRO A 232 14.34 -33.41 -4.44
CA PRO A 232 13.05 -32.76 -4.27
C PRO A 232 12.00 -33.68 -3.63
N LEU A 233 11.05 -33.08 -2.90
CA LEU A 233 9.87 -33.80 -2.41
C LEU A 233 8.86 -33.92 -3.56
N GLU A 234 8.78 -35.12 -4.12
CA GLU A 234 7.85 -35.45 -5.20
C GLU A 234 6.52 -35.97 -4.65
N ILE A 235 5.42 -35.28 -4.99
CA ILE A 235 4.07 -35.71 -4.68
C ILE A 235 3.39 -36.12 -6.00
N PRO A 236 3.04 -37.41 -6.20
CA PRO A 236 2.43 -37.87 -7.43
C PRO A 236 1.02 -37.27 -7.61
N HIS A 237 0.58 -37.16 -8.86
CA HIS A 237 -0.77 -36.69 -9.17
C HIS A 237 -1.84 -37.64 -8.63
N GLU A 238 -1.60 -38.95 -8.74
CA GLU A 238 -2.47 -40.03 -8.26
C GLU A 238 -2.70 -39.97 -6.73
N ALA A 239 -3.81 -40.57 -6.30
CA ALA A 239 -4.10 -40.74 -4.88
C ALA A 239 -3.05 -41.62 -4.21
N LEU A 240 -2.81 -41.40 -2.92
CA LEU A 240 -1.91 -42.28 -2.15
C LEU A 240 -2.55 -43.67 -2.05
N ALA A 241 -1.75 -44.72 -2.29
CA ALA A 241 -2.21 -46.08 -2.06
C ALA A 241 -2.62 -46.28 -0.59
N THR A 242 -3.66 -47.08 -0.36
CA THR A 242 -4.18 -47.37 0.99
C THR A 242 -3.08 -47.89 1.91
N GLY A 243 -2.89 -47.25 3.07
CA GLY A 243 -1.84 -47.59 4.05
C GLY A 243 -0.46 -46.98 3.77
N ARG A 244 -0.29 -46.21 2.69
CA ARG A 244 0.93 -45.44 2.44
C ARG A 244 0.87 -44.08 3.14
N GLN A 245 1.88 -43.75 3.92
CA GLN A 245 2.01 -42.46 4.60
C GLN A 245 2.96 -41.53 3.84
N LEU A 246 2.53 -40.29 3.64
CA LEU A 246 3.33 -39.19 3.10
C LEU A 246 3.68 -38.21 4.22
N LEU A 247 4.98 -38.09 4.48
CA LEU A 247 5.53 -37.21 5.51
C LEU A 247 6.03 -35.92 4.87
N ILE A 248 5.48 -34.79 5.30
CA ILE A 248 5.90 -33.45 4.86
C ILE A 248 6.48 -32.72 6.06
N THR A 249 7.81 -32.55 6.06
CA THR A 249 8.53 -31.78 7.08
C THR A 249 8.80 -30.37 6.55
N TYR A 250 8.39 -29.35 7.30
CA TYR A 250 8.65 -27.95 6.98
C TYR A 250 9.87 -27.46 7.73
N THR A 251 10.79 -26.84 7.00
CA THR A 251 12.07 -26.35 7.52
C THR A 251 12.41 -24.97 6.97
N TYR A 252 13.40 -24.31 7.57
CA TYR A 252 13.91 -23.03 7.09
C TYR A 252 15.40 -22.88 7.35
N SER A 253 16.03 -22.04 6.55
CA SER A 253 17.38 -21.54 6.82
C SER A 253 17.35 -20.01 6.88
N VAL A 254 18.28 -19.42 7.64
CA VAL A 254 18.42 -17.98 7.82
C VAL A 254 19.89 -17.63 7.68
N THR A 255 20.16 -16.65 6.83
CA THR A 255 21.49 -16.10 6.60
C THR A 255 21.43 -14.59 6.76
N PHE A 256 22.29 -14.03 7.60
CA PHE A 256 22.41 -12.59 7.77
C PHE A 256 23.56 -12.04 6.91
N THR A 257 23.27 -10.97 6.18
CA THR A 257 24.26 -10.27 5.34
C THR A 257 24.33 -8.81 5.73
N GLU A 258 25.53 -8.30 6.01
CA GLU A 258 25.71 -6.87 6.26
C GLU A 258 25.82 -6.10 4.94
N ASN A 259 25.05 -5.03 4.79
CA ASN A 259 25.26 -4.07 3.71
C ASN A 259 25.02 -2.63 4.18
N SER A 260 26.11 -1.93 4.46
CA SER A 260 26.08 -0.55 4.98
C SER A 260 26.07 0.52 3.87
N THR A 261 26.02 0.14 2.59
CA THR A 261 25.92 1.11 1.47
C THR A 261 24.49 1.65 1.30
N ILE A 262 23.48 0.85 1.61
CA ILE A 262 22.07 1.22 1.49
C ILE A 262 21.61 1.85 2.81
N LYS A 263 21.11 3.08 2.74
CA LYS A 263 20.49 3.74 3.91
C LYS A 263 19.16 3.08 4.24
N TRP A 264 18.84 2.96 5.53
CA TRP A 264 17.56 2.40 5.97
C TRP A 264 16.34 3.15 5.41
N SER A 265 16.44 4.46 5.17
CA SER A 265 15.37 5.27 4.53
C SER A 265 15.02 4.82 3.11
N SER A 266 16.00 4.29 2.38
CA SER A 266 15.89 3.81 0.99
C SER A 266 15.55 2.32 0.89
N ARG A 267 15.18 1.68 2.00
CA ARG A 267 14.95 0.23 2.06
C ARG A 267 13.80 -0.28 1.18
N TRP A 268 12.92 0.61 0.71
CA TRP A 268 11.84 0.25 -0.22
C TRP A 268 12.25 0.30 -1.69
N ASP A 269 13.37 0.94 -2.02
CA ASP A 269 13.76 1.24 -3.41
C ASP A 269 13.94 -0.05 -4.21
N TYR A 270 14.54 -1.09 -3.62
CA TYR A 270 14.75 -2.37 -4.31
C TYR A 270 13.44 -3.08 -4.68
N ILE A 271 12.35 -2.85 -3.92
CA ILE A 271 11.03 -3.41 -4.21
C ILE A 271 10.35 -2.58 -5.31
N LEU A 272 10.50 -1.26 -5.24
CA LEU A 272 9.91 -0.33 -6.19
C LEU A 272 10.54 -0.45 -7.58
N GLU A 273 11.86 -0.63 -7.64
CA GLU A 273 12.62 -0.83 -8.87
C GLU A 273 12.35 -2.18 -9.52
N SER A 274 12.09 -3.22 -8.72
CA SER A 274 11.80 -4.56 -9.22
C SER A 274 10.35 -4.76 -9.66
N MET A 275 9.45 -3.85 -9.30
CA MET A 275 8.11 -3.84 -9.89
C MET A 275 8.26 -3.55 -11.37
N PRO A 276 7.68 -4.37 -12.27
CA PRO A 276 7.73 -4.09 -13.68
C PRO A 276 7.13 -2.70 -13.82
N HIS A 277 7.92 -1.73 -14.33
CA HIS A 277 7.40 -0.41 -14.63
C HIS A 277 6.17 -0.67 -15.47
N THR A 278 4.98 -0.52 -14.88
CA THR A 278 3.76 -0.44 -15.64
C THR A 278 4.06 0.77 -16.48
N ASN A 279 4.43 0.56 -17.75
CA ASN A 279 4.49 1.62 -18.73
C ASN A 279 3.20 2.34 -18.49
N ILE A 280 3.29 3.53 -17.88
CA ILE A 280 2.15 4.38 -17.62
C ILE A 280 1.39 4.29 -18.92
N GLN A 281 0.12 3.88 -18.88
CA GLN A 281 -0.67 3.72 -20.10
C GLN A 281 -0.84 5.14 -20.66
N TRP A 282 0.21 5.65 -21.28
CA TRP A 282 0.35 6.99 -21.82
C TRP A 282 -0.76 7.19 -22.82
N PHE A 283 -1.17 6.10 -23.50
CA PHE A 283 -2.38 6.03 -24.28
C PHE A 283 -3.64 6.54 -23.55
N SER A 284 -3.89 6.11 -22.32
CA SER A 284 -5.05 6.57 -21.52
C SER A 284 -4.91 8.04 -21.11
N ILE A 285 -3.71 8.48 -20.71
CA ILE A 285 -3.44 9.87 -20.36
C ILE A 285 -3.64 10.78 -21.57
N PHE A 286 -2.99 10.47 -22.70
CA PHE A 286 -3.14 11.20 -23.95
C PHE A 286 -4.59 11.23 -24.43
N ASN A 287 -5.29 10.09 -24.36
CA ASN A 287 -6.71 10.03 -24.71
C ASN A 287 -7.56 10.97 -23.83
N SER A 288 -7.34 10.96 -22.51
CA SER A 288 -8.05 11.87 -21.60
C SER A 288 -7.73 13.35 -21.87
N LEU A 289 -6.46 13.66 -22.17
CA LEU A 289 -6.00 15.03 -22.46
C LEU A 289 -6.62 15.56 -23.76
N ILE A 290 -6.68 14.74 -24.81
CA ILE A 290 -7.32 15.09 -26.09
C ILE A 290 -8.82 15.37 -25.88
N ILE A 291 -9.52 14.53 -25.11
CA ILE A 291 -10.95 14.72 -24.82
C ILE A 291 -11.18 16.05 -24.09
N VAL A 292 -10.36 16.37 -23.07
CA VAL A 292 -10.47 17.63 -22.32
C VAL A 292 -10.21 18.83 -23.21
N LEU A 293 -9.16 18.80 -24.05
CA LEU A 293 -8.85 19.88 -25.00
C LEU A 293 -10.01 20.07 -26.00
N PHE A 294 -10.54 18.99 -26.56
CA PHE A 294 -11.64 19.08 -27.53
C PHE A 294 -12.93 19.62 -26.89
N LEU A 295 -13.30 19.14 -25.70
CA LEU A 295 -14.46 19.65 -24.97
C LEU A 295 -14.29 21.12 -24.60
N SER A 296 -13.10 21.52 -24.12
CA SER A 296 -12.82 22.92 -23.81
C SER A 296 -12.87 23.81 -25.06
N GLY A 297 -12.35 23.34 -26.20
CA GLY A 297 -12.41 24.03 -27.48
C GLY A 297 -13.83 24.16 -28.02
N MET A 298 -14.66 23.12 -27.87
CA MET A 298 -16.08 23.16 -28.25
C MET A 298 -16.85 24.16 -27.40
N VAL A 299 -16.65 24.15 -26.08
CA VAL A 299 -17.26 25.13 -25.16
C VAL A 299 -16.79 26.54 -25.51
N ALA A 300 -15.50 26.75 -25.75
CA ALA A 300 -14.94 28.04 -26.15
C ALA A 300 -15.51 28.52 -27.49
N MET A 301 -15.65 27.65 -28.50
CA MET A 301 -16.27 27.97 -29.79
C MET A 301 -17.74 28.37 -29.64
N ILE A 302 -18.51 27.65 -28.82
CA ILE A 302 -19.91 28.00 -28.53
C ILE A 302 -19.96 29.36 -27.84
N LEU A 303 -19.08 29.61 -26.87
CA LEU A 303 -19.03 30.87 -26.13
C LEU A 303 -18.60 32.04 -27.02
N LEU A 304 -17.58 31.86 -27.87
CA LEU A 304 -17.15 32.88 -28.84
C LEU A 304 -18.21 33.17 -29.90
N ARG A 305 -18.91 32.14 -30.39
CA ARG A 305 -19.98 32.29 -31.38
C ARG A 305 -21.20 32.99 -30.79
N THR A 306 -21.59 32.65 -29.56
CA THR A 306 -22.68 33.34 -28.85
C THR A 306 -22.30 34.79 -28.55
N LEU A 307 -21.08 35.04 -28.06
CA LEU A 307 -20.59 36.38 -27.78
C LEU A 307 -20.48 37.25 -29.04
N HIS A 308 -19.96 36.74 -30.16
CA HIS A 308 -19.93 37.47 -31.44
C HIS A 308 -21.33 37.79 -31.94
N LYS A 309 -22.26 36.83 -31.88
CA LYS A 309 -23.65 37.03 -32.29
C LYS A 309 -24.34 38.08 -31.42
N ASP A 310 -24.08 38.06 -30.12
CA ASP A 310 -24.65 39.02 -29.19
C ASP A 310 -24.07 40.42 -29.44
N ILE A 311 -22.74 40.58 -29.58
CA ILE A 311 -22.10 41.87 -29.91
C ILE A 311 -22.63 42.45 -31.23
N ALA A 312 -22.72 41.63 -32.28
CA ALA A 312 -23.24 42.08 -33.57
C ALA A 312 -24.69 42.55 -33.48
N ARG A 313 -25.51 41.91 -32.63
CA ARG A 313 -26.88 42.34 -32.34
C ARG A 313 -26.91 43.66 -31.57
N TYR A 314 -26.05 43.86 -30.57
CA TYR A 314 -26.00 45.14 -29.84
C TYR A 314 -25.61 46.31 -30.74
N ASN A 315 -24.61 46.15 -31.62
CA ASN A 315 -24.18 47.21 -32.53
C ASN A 315 -25.26 47.62 -33.55
N GLN A 316 -26.19 46.72 -33.90
CA GLN A 316 -27.33 47.03 -34.77
C GLN A 316 -28.46 47.76 -34.03
N ILE A 317 -28.56 47.61 -32.71
CA ILE A 317 -29.59 48.25 -31.88
C ILE A 317 -29.20 49.69 -31.53
N GLU A 318 -27.90 50.02 -31.55
CA GLU A 318 -27.40 51.40 -31.35
C GLU A 318 -27.84 52.39 -32.46
N SER A 319 -28.32 51.89 -33.61
CA SER A 319 -28.84 52.72 -34.72
C SER A 319 -30.35 53.01 -34.66
N GLY A 320 -31.07 52.55 -33.64
CA GLY A 320 -32.49 52.85 -33.42
C GLY A 320 -32.68 53.52 -32.05
N GLU A 321 -33.01 54.81 -32.05
CA GLU A 321 -33.42 55.53 -30.85
C GLU A 321 -34.64 54.86 -30.20
N ASP A 322 -34.66 54.87 -28.86
CA ASP A 322 -35.76 54.49 -27.96
C ASP A 322 -35.99 52.99 -27.64
N ALA A 323 -35.09 52.38 -26.83
CA ALA A 323 -35.40 51.34 -25.81
C ALA A 323 -34.16 50.87 -25.01
N HIS A 324 -33.18 51.74 -24.72
CA HIS A 324 -31.81 51.29 -24.45
C HIS A 324 -31.44 50.96 -22.98
N GLU A 325 -32.39 50.79 -22.06
CA GLU A 325 -32.07 50.53 -20.64
C GLU A 325 -32.49 49.16 -20.07
N GLU A 326 -33.24 48.33 -20.79
CA GLU A 326 -33.89 47.14 -20.19
C GLU A 326 -33.55 45.77 -20.84
N PHE A 327 -32.52 45.65 -21.67
CA PHE A 327 -32.14 44.35 -22.24
C PHE A 327 -30.63 44.12 -22.27
N GLY A 328 -30.18 42.97 -21.74
CA GLY A 328 -28.85 42.42 -22.00
C GLY A 328 -27.93 42.17 -20.80
N TRP A 329 -26.65 41.86 -21.07
CA TRP A 329 -25.59 41.62 -20.07
C TRP A 329 -25.37 42.81 -19.12
N LYS A 330 -25.84 44.00 -19.50
CA LYS A 330 -25.83 45.21 -18.67
C LYS A 330 -26.81 45.11 -17.48
N LEU A 331 -27.94 44.41 -17.62
CA LEU A 331 -28.84 44.04 -16.51
C LEU A 331 -28.27 42.93 -15.63
N VAL A 332 -27.36 42.11 -16.16
CA VAL A 332 -26.71 41.05 -15.40
C VAL A 332 -25.86 41.64 -14.27
N HIS A 333 -25.33 42.86 -14.40
CA HIS A 333 -24.71 43.55 -13.26
C HIS A 333 -25.71 43.76 -12.10
N GLY A 334 -27.00 43.98 -12.38
CA GLY A 334 -28.06 44.07 -11.36
C GLY A 334 -28.49 42.70 -10.80
N ASP A 335 -28.45 41.64 -11.61
CA ASP A 335 -28.85 40.28 -11.21
C ASP A 335 -27.71 39.43 -10.59
N VAL A 336 -26.44 39.72 -10.90
CA VAL A 336 -25.26 39.03 -10.33
C VAL A 336 -25.13 39.28 -8.82
N PHE A 337 -25.54 40.46 -8.36
CA PHE A 337 -25.56 40.76 -6.92
C PHE A 337 -26.84 40.30 -6.23
N ARG A 338 -27.80 39.71 -6.96
CA ARG A 338 -29.01 39.18 -6.34
C ARG A 338 -28.63 37.97 -5.49
N PRO A 339 -29.00 37.95 -4.20
CA PRO A 339 -28.72 36.80 -3.37
C PRO A 339 -29.46 35.56 -3.91
N PRO A 340 -28.76 34.42 -4.05
CA PRO A 340 -29.36 33.21 -4.58
C PRO A 340 -30.44 32.67 -3.62
N ARG A 341 -31.50 32.07 -4.17
CA ARG A 341 -32.65 31.53 -3.40
C ARG A 341 -32.22 30.58 -2.27
N LYS A 342 -31.10 29.87 -2.43
CA LYS A 342 -30.50 28.97 -1.42
C LYS A 342 -29.08 29.41 -1.02
N GLY A 343 -28.87 30.70 -0.76
CA GLY A 343 -27.55 31.26 -0.42
C GLY A 343 -26.86 30.65 0.80
N MET A 344 -27.62 30.20 1.81
CA MET A 344 -27.07 29.47 2.96
C MET A 344 -26.37 28.17 2.53
N LEU A 345 -27.07 27.31 1.78
CA LEU A 345 -26.52 26.03 1.31
C LEU A 345 -25.32 26.24 0.38
N LEU A 346 -25.40 27.20 -0.53
CA LEU A 346 -24.31 27.52 -1.45
C LEU A 346 -23.05 28.00 -0.71
N SER A 347 -23.23 28.88 0.28
CA SER A 347 -22.12 29.39 1.09
C SER A 347 -21.46 28.30 1.94
N VAL A 348 -22.24 27.31 2.42
CA VAL A 348 -21.71 26.15 3.14
C VAL A 348 -20.91 25.25 2.20
N LEU A 349 -21.47 24.85 1.06
CA LEU A 349 -20.80 23.99 0.08
C LEU A 349 -19.51 24.62 -0.45
N LEU A 350 -19.50 25.93 -0.68
CA LEU A 350 -18.31 26.65 -1.11
C LEU A 350 -17.23 26.68 -0.02
N GLY A 351 -17.61 26.91 1.24
CA GLY A 351 -16.69 26.83 2.37
C GLY A 351 -16.05 25.44 2.50
N SER A 352 -16.87 24.38 2.46
CA SER A 352 -16.39 22.99 2.49
C SER A 352 -15.53 22.63 1.27
N GLY A 353 -15.87 23.13 0.08
CA GLY A 353 -15.07 22.93 -1.13
C GLY A 353 -13.68 23.56 -1.02
N VAL A 354 -13.60 24.78 -0.49
CA VAL A 354 -12.31 25.45 -0.24
C VAL A 354 -11.48 24.71 0.81
N GLN A 355 -12.12 24.18 1.87
CA GLN A 355 -11.45 23.37 2.87
C GLN A 355 -10.80 22.11 2.26
N VAL A 356 -11.55 21.36 1.46
CA VAL A 356 -11.04 20.16 0.78
C VAL A 356 -9.93 20.51 -0.21
N PHE A 357 -10.07 21.61 -0.96
CA PHE A 357 -9.07 22.06 -1.91
C PHE A 357 -7.72 22.40 -1.24
N TYR A 358 -7.74 23.13 -0.13
CA TYR A 358 -6.50 23.42 0.60
C TYR A 358 -5.94 22.18 1.29
N MET A 359 -6.80 21.29 1.80
CA MET A 359 -6.37 20.02 2.39
C MET A 359 -5.62 19.15 1.38
N THR A 360 -6.15 19.00 0.15
CA THR A 360 -5.48 18.23 -0.90
C THR A 360 -4.16 18.86 -1.32
N LEU A 361 -4.11 20.20 -1.45
CA LEU A 361 -2.89 20.92 -1.82
C LEU A 361 -1.78 20.75 -0.77
N VAL A 362 -2.09 20.92 0.51
CA VAL A 362 -1.14 20.74 1.61
C VAL A 362 -0.64 19.30 1.69
N THR A 363 -1.56 18.33 1.58
CA THR A 363 -1.21 16.90 1.59
C THR A 363 -0.30 16.54 0.42
N LEU A 364 -0.59 17.07 -0.78
CA LEU A 364 0.23 16.87 -1.97
C LEU A 364 1.63 17.48 -1.80
N ALA A 365 1.75 18.68 -1.23
CA ALA A 365 3.04 19.31 -0.99
C ALA A 365 3.92 18.46 -0.05
N PHE A 366 3.36 17.94 1.05
CA PHE A 366 4.08 17.04 1.95
C PHE A 366 4.45 15.71 1.29
N ALA A 367 3.63 15.21 0.37
CA ALA A 367 3.94 14.04 -0.43
C ALA A 367 5.09 14.30 -1.41
N CYS A 368 5.08 15.42 -2.13
CA CYS A 368 6.13 15.80 -3.07
C CYS A 368 7.48 16.08 -2.40
N LEU A 369 7.49 16.59 -1.16
CA LEU A 369 8.70 16.77 -0.35
C LEU A 369 9.24 15.44 0.24
N GLY A 370 8.55 14.33 0.03
CA GLY A 370 8.98 13.01 0.50
C GLY A 370 8.69 12.73 1.99
N PHE A 371 7.97 13.61 2.68
CA PHE A 371 7.60 13.39 4.09
C PHE A 371 6.49 12.33 4.26
N LEU A 372 5.71 12.07 3.21
CA LEU A 372 4.69 11.02 3.17
C LEU A 372 5.16 9.85 2.29
N SER A 373 6.00 8.99 2.84
CA SER A 373 6.45 7.77 2.15
C SER A 373 5.35 6.70 2.12
N PRO A 374 5.18 5.95 1.00
CA PRO A 374 4.30 4.77 0.91
C PRO A 374 4.59 3.69 1.97
N ALA A 375 5.78 3.73 2.56
CA ALA A 375 6.19 2.90 3.70
C ALA A 375 5.26 3.04 4.93
N ASN A 376 4.58 4.18 5.06
CA ASN A 376 3.78 4.51 6.23
C ASN A 376 2.30 4.26 5.97
N ARG A 377 1.84 3.03 6.29
CA ARG A 377 0.44 2.64 6.13
C ARG A 377 -0.46 3.58 6.92
N GLY A 378 -1.29 4.34 6.22
CA GLY A 378 -2.28 5.23 6.82
C GLY A 378 -1.80 6.63 7.18
N ALA A 379 -0.50 6.96 7.07
CA ALA A 379 -0.05 8.32 7.40
C ALA A 379 -0.52 9.39 6.42
N LEU A 380 -0.74 9.03 5.15
CA LEU A 380 -1.42 9.91 4.21
C LEU A 380 -2.84 10.23 4.70
N MET A 381 -3.57 9.24 5.21
CA MET A 381 -4.90 9.43 5.77
C MET A 381 -4.86 10.26 7.06
N THR A 382 -3.90 9.99 7.95
CA THR A 382 -3.75 10.77 9.19
C THR A 382 -3.37 12.22 8.91
N CYS A 383 -2.43 12.46 7.98
CA CYS A 383 -2.03 13.80 7.57
C CYS A 383 -3.20 14.55 6.91
N ALA A 384 -3.97 13.88 6.04
CA ALA A 384 -5.17 14.44 5.45
C ALA A 384 -6.22 14.80 6.51
N MET A 385 -6.49 13.91 7.49
CA MET A 385 -7.43 14.18 8.58
C MET A 385 -6.99 15.34 9.47
N VAL A 386 -5.72 15.38 9.87
CA VAL A 386 -5.17 16.48 10.68
C VAL A 386 -5.28 17.80 9.91
N SER A 387 -4.88 17.80 8.64
CA SER A 387 -4.98 18.98 7.77
C SER A 387 -6.43 19.42 7.59
N TYR A 388 -7.36 18.48 7.43
CA TYR A 388 -8.79 18.76 7.31
C TYR A 388 -9.35 19.46 8.54
N VAL A 389 -9.02 18.99 9.74
CA VAL A 389 -9.44 19.59 11.01
C VAL A 389 -8.85 20.99 11.17
N CYS A 390 -7.55 21.16 10.90
CA CYS A 390 -6.88 22.46 10.99
C CYS A 390 -7.46 23.50 10.01
N LEU A 391 -7.89 23.06 8.82
CA LEU A 391 -8.49 23.91 7.79
C LEU A 391 -9.99 24.15 8.00
N GLY A 392 -10.62 23.65 9.06
CA GLY A 392 -12.03 23.94 9.37
C GLY A 392 -12.30 25.44 9.57
N ALA A 393 -11.31 26.20 10.05
CA ALA A 393 -11.41 27.65 10.21
C ALA A 393 -11.50 28.39 8.86
N THR A 394 -10.81 27.91 7.81
CA THR A 394 -10.89 28.52 6.48
C THR A 394 -12.26 28.26 5.85
N ALA A 395 -12.81 27.07 6.06
CA ALA A 395 -14.17 26.71 5.65
C ALA A 395 -15.23 27.67 6.25
N GLY A 396 -15.17 27.87 7.57
CA GLY A 396 -16.07 28.77 8.29
C GLY A 396 -15.90 30.23 7.87
N CYS A 397 -14.67 30.68 7.64
CA CYS A 397 -14.39 32.05 7.18
C CYS A 397 -14.97 32.31 5.80
N VAL A 398 -14.71 31.43 4.82
CA VAL A 398 -15.23 31.57 3.45
C VAL A 398 -16.74 31.49 3.43
N SER A 399 -17.32 30.51 4.15
CA SER A 399 -18.78 30.36 4.24
C SER A 399 -19.45 31.60 4.84
N ALA A 400 -18.94 32.12 5.97
CA ALA A 400 -19.50 33.30 6.62
C ALA A 400 -19.36 34.57 5.77
N ARG A 401 -18.23 34.75 5.07
CA ARG A 401 -18.00 35.89 4.17
C ARG A 401 -19.00 35.89 3.02
N ILE A 402 -19.15 34.75 2.35
CA ILE A 402 -20.06 34.61 1.20
C ILE A 402 -21.53 34.72 1.65
N TYR A 403 -21.89 34.11 2.78
CA TYR A 403 -23.24 34.23 3.35
C TYR A 403 -23.59 35.68 3.71
N LYS A 404 -22.63 36.44 4.26
CA LYS A 404 -22.80 37.86 4.57
C LYS A 404 -22.91 38.71 3.30
N SER A 405 -22.15 38.39 2.25
CA SER A 405 -22.27 39.06 0.94
C SER A 405 -23.64 38.86 0.28
N PHE A 406 -24.35 37.77 0.62
CA PHE A 406 -25.74 37.54 0.21
C PHE A 406 -26.79 38.20 1.12
N GLY A 407 -26.41 39.05 2.07
CA GLY A 407 -27.35 39.69 3.02
C GLY A 407 -27.93 38.72 4.05
N GLY A 408 -27.28 37.58 4.31
CA GLY A 408 -27.76 36.59 5.28
C GLY A 408 -27.59 37.04 6.73
N GLU A 409 -28.70 37.13 7.48
CA GLU A 409 -28.70 37.56 8.88
C GLU A 409 -28.46 36.39 9.88
N LYS A 410 -28.80 35.16 9.48
CA LYS A 410 -28.75 33.97 10.34
C LYS A 410 -27.36 33.34 10.44
N TRP A 411 -26.36 34.13 10.83
CA TRP A 411 -24.95 33.72 10.87
C TRP A 411 -24.70 32.51 11.80
N LYS A 412 -25.42 32.40 12.93
CA LYS A 412 -25.33 31.25 13.85
C LYS A 412 -25.73 29.94 13.17
N SER A 413 -26.80 29.98 12.37
CA SER A 413 -27.27 28.83 11.59
C SER A 413 -26.28 28.46 10.50
N ASN A 414 -25.66 29.46 9.86
CA ASN A 414 -24.65 29.21 8.83
C ASN A 414 -23.44 28.46 9.42
N VAL A 415 -22.89 28.94 10.55
CA VAL A 415 -21.75 28.29 11.21
C VAL A 415 -22.07 26.85 11.62
N LEU A 416 -23.24 26.62 12.21
CA LEU A 416 -23.66 25.27 12.61
C LEU A 416 -23.82 24.35 11.39
N LEU A 417 -24.42 24.86 10.32
CA LEU A 417 -24.61 24.11 9.08
C LEU A 417 -23.29 23.81 8.36
N THR A 418 -22.32 24.74 8.37
CA THR A 418 -20.97 24.49 7.83
C THR A 418 -20.29 23.32 8.53
N SER A 419 -20.51 23.16 9.84
CA SER A 419 -19.92 22.07 10.62
C SER A 419 -20.66 20.72 10.48
N MET A 420 -21.98 20.74 10.27
CA MET A 420 -22.82 19.53 10.28
C MET A 420 -23.12 18.94 8.91
N LEU A 421 -23.13 19.75 7.84
CA LEU A 421 -23.58 19.31 6.52
C LEU A 421 -22.54 18.47 5.78
N SER A 422 -21.26 18.77 5.98
CA SER A 422 -20.14 18.04 5.38
C SER A 422 -19.19 17.57 6.49
N PRO A 423 -19.58 16.58 7.31
CA PRO A 423 -18.62 15.91 8.18
C PRO A 423 -17.62 15.20 7.26
N GLY A 424 -16.34 15.50 7.45
CA GLY A 424 -15.23 14.98 6.63
C GLY A 424 -15.08 13.48 6.63
#